data_AF-A0A958FRR2-F1
#
_entry.id   AF-A0A958FRR2-F1
#
_cell.length_a   1.000
_cell.length_b   1.000
_cell.length_c   1.000
_cell.angle_alpha   90.00
_cell.angle_beta   90.00
_cell.angle_gamma   90.00
#
_symmetry.space_group_name_H-M   'P 1'
#
loop_
_entity.id
_entity.type
_entity.pdbx_description
1 polymer ?
#
loop_
_entity_poly.entity_id
_entity_poly.type
_entity_poly.pdbx_seq_one_letter_code
_entity_poly.pdbx_strand_id
1 'polypeptide(L)' 'LLGRPKDFLVTVREIIISAGAGFLVPLTGNIMRMPGLPRNPAAEGIDIDDAGNITGLS' A
#
# COMPACT_ATOMS: atom_id res chain seq x y z
N LEU A 1 2.94 16.80 8.15
CA LEU A 1 3.93 17.81 7.71
C LEU A 1 3.90 17.83 6.18
N LEU A 2 3.56 18.96 5.56
CA LEU A 2 3.55 19.10 4.10
C LEU A 2 4.56 20.20 3.72
N GLY A 3 5.18 20.08 2.54
CA GLY A 3 6.22 21.02 2.09
C GLY A 3 7.61 20.65 2.62
N ARG A 4 8.34 21.63 3.18
CA ARG A 4 9.72 21.47 3.65
C ARG A 4 9.81 21.64 5.18
N PRO A 5 9.34 20.66 5.97
CA PRO A 5 9.51 20.69 7.42
C PRO A 5 11.00 20.64 7.80
N LYS A 6 11.37 21.38 8.84
CA LYS A 6 12.71 21.37 9.44
C LYS A 6 12.57 21.07 10.93
N ASP A 7 13.69 20.72 11.57
CA ASP A 7 13.81 20.62 13.03
C ASP A 7 12.84 19.61 13.68
N PHE A 8 12.57 18.49 13.01
CA PHE A 8 11.80 17.38 13.57
C PHE A 8 12.66 16.13 13.76
N LEU A 9 12.32 15.36 14.78
CA LEU A 9 12.96 14.08 15.08
C LEU A 9 12.18 12.94 14.44
N VAL A 10 12.91 11.96 13.91
CA VAL A 10 12.34 10.71 13.40
C VAL A 10 12.50 9.64 14.46
N THR A 11 11.39 9.09 14.94
CA THR A 11 11.40 7.98 15.89
C THR A 11 11.34 6.65 15.15
N VAL A 12 12.36 5.80 15.33
CA VAL A 12 12.34 4.41 14.86
C VAL A 12 11.74 3.54 15.96
N ARG A 13 10.73 2.75 15.63
CA ARG A 13 10.02 1.86 16.57
C ARG A 13 10.51 0.42 16.50
N GLU A 14 10.92 -0.04 15.31
CA GLU A 14 11.35 -1.41 15.05
C GLU A 14 12.31 -1.46 13.86
N ILE A 15 13.16 -2.49 13.78
CA ILE A 15 14.02 -2.76 12.63
C ILE A 15 13.81 -4.20 12.18
N ILE A 16 13.54 -4.39 10.88
CA ILE A 16 13.40 -5.71 10.26
C ILE A 16 14.65 -6.03 9.44
N ILE A 17 15.14 -7.26 9.55
CA ILE A 17 16.30 -7.75 8.79
C ILE A 17 15.81 -8.46 7.53
N SER A 18 16.09 -7.91 6.35
CA SER A 18 15.81 -8.56 5.06
C SER A 18 17.08 -9.24 4.56
N ALA A 19 17.50 -10.32 5.23
CA ALA A 19 18.78 -10.97 5.00
C ALA A 19 18.98 -11.44 3.54
N GLY A 20 17.92 -11.95 2.89
CA GLY A 20 17.99 -12.35 1.49
C GLY A 20 18.16 -11.18 0.51
N ALA A 21 17.62 -10.01 0.84
CA ALA A 21 17.74 -8.80 0.01
C ALA A 21 18.96 -7.93 0.38
N GLY A 22 19.63 -8.23 1.50
CA GLY A 22 20.88 -7.58 1.94
C GLY A 22 20.70 -6.22 2.64
N PHE A 23 19.52 -5.91 3.20
CA PHE A 23 19.29 -4.63 3.87
C PHE A 23 18.43 -4.72 5.15
N LEU A 24 18.50 -3.65 5.95
CA LEU A 24 17.66 -3.42 7.13
C LEU A 24 16.51 -2.46 6.79
N VAL A 25 15.35 -2.70 7.36
CA VAL A 25 14.15 -1.85 7.20
C VAL A 25 13.79 -1.23 8.55
N PRO A 26 14.14 0.05 8.79
CA PRO A 26 13.71 0.77 9.98
C PRO A 26 12.25 1.23 9.82
N LEU A 27 11.40 0.85 10.76
CA LEU A 27 10.00 1.23 10.80
C LEU A 27 9.79 2.44 11.71
N THR A 28 9.29 3.54 11.16
CA THR A 28 8.95 4.76 11.91
C THR A 28 7.49 4.81 12.35
N GLY A 29 6.69 3.85 11.87
CA GLY A 29 5.27 3.75 12.13
C GLY A 29 4.72 2.44 11.56
N ASN A 30 3.39 2.30 11.57
CA ASN A 30 2.74 1.12 11.01
C ASN A 30 2.79 1.18 9.47
N ILE A 31 3.25 0.10 8.84
CA ILE A 31 3.22 -0.06 7.38
C ILE A 31 2.11 -1.05 7.02
N MET A 32 1.17 -0.61 6.20
CA MET A 32 0.12 -1.47 5.63
C MET A 32 0.74 -2.39 4.58
N ARG A 33 0.85 -3.69 4.88
CA ARG A 33 1.36 -4.71 3.93
C ARG A 33 0.25 -5.42 3.15
N MET A 34 -0.97 -5.42 3.70
CA MET A 34 -2.14 -6.02 3.09
C MET A 34 -3.26 -4.98 3.08
N PRO A 35 -3.45 -4.24 1.97
CA PRO A 35 -4.59 -3.34 1.86
C PRO A 35 -5.89 -4.15 1.81
N GLY A 36 -6.93 -3.65 2.47
CA GLY A 36 -8.29 -4.20 2.37
C GLY A 36 -9.06 -3.63 1.19
N LEU A 37 -10.24 -4.18 0.93
CA LEU A 37 -11.18 -3.63 -0.05
C LEU A 37 -11.85 -2.36 0.50
N PRO A 38 -12.16 -1.37 -0.35
CA PRO A 38 -12.94 -0.20 0.04
C PRO A 38 -14.41 -0.58 0.25
N ARG A 39 -15.23 0.37 0.76
CA ARG A 39 -16.65 0.16 1.04
C ARG A 39 -17.43 -0.38 -0.17
N ASN A 40 -17.17 0.16 -1.35
CA ASN A 40 -17.73 -0.31 -2.62
C ASN A 40 -16.55 -0.84 -3.46
N PRO A 41 -16.30 -2.16 -3.48
CA PRO A 41 -15.20 -2.73 -4.23
C PRO A 41 -15.47 -2.65 -5.74
N ALA A 42 -14.43 -2.38 -6.53
CA ALA A 42 -14.51 -2.37 -7.99
C ALA A 42 -15.07 -3.69 -8.55
N ALA A 43 -14.88 -4.80 -7.84
CA ALA A 43 -15.42 -6.11 -8.17
C ALA A 43 -16.94 -6.14 -8.38
N GLU A 44 -17.71 -5.25 -7.74
CA GLU A 44 -19.17 -5.15 -7.95
C GLU A 44 -19.54 -4.64 -9.37
N GLY A 45 -18.63 -3.91 -10.03
CA GLY A 45 -18.83 -3.37 -11.38
C GLY A 45 -18.09 -4.13 -12.47
N ILE A 46 -17.37 -5.21 -12.13
CA ILE A 46 -16.67 -6.04 -13.11
C ILE A 46 -17.67 -7.01 -13.73
N ASP A 47 -17.78 -6.99 -15.06
CA ASP A 47 -18.68 -7.86 -15.80
C ASP A 47 -18.13 -8.19 -17.19
N ILE A 48 -18.75 -9.18 -17.87
CA ILE A 48 -18.43 -9.61 -19.23
C ILE A 48 -19.71 -9.68 -20.07
N ASP A 49 -19.71 -9.01 -21.23
CA ASP A 49 -20.85 -9.06 -22.15
C ASP A 49 -20.87 -10.34 -23.00
N ASP A 50 -21.97 -10.58 -23.73
CA ASP A 50 -22.15 -11.77 -24.60
C ASP A 50 -21.12 -11.87 -25.75
N ALA A 51 -20.47 -10.74 -26.09
CA ALA A 51 -19.41 -10.69 -27.09
C ALA A 51 -18.01 -10.92 -26.48
N GLY A 52 -17.93 -11.12 -25.16
CA GLY A 52 -16.70 -11.34 -24.41
C GLY A 52 -15.94 -10.08 -24.03
N ASN A 53 -16.55 -8.89 -24.10
CA ASN A 53 -15.91 -7.64 -23.68
C ASN A 53 -16.03 -7.46 -22.17
N ILE A 54 -14.94 -7.08 -21.52
CA ILE A 54 -14.87 -6.87 -20.07
C ILE A 54 -15.12 -5.39 -19.75
N THR A 55 -16.01 -5.11 -18.78
CA THR A 55 -16.24 -3.78 -18.22
C THR A 55 -15.80 -3.70 -16.75
N GLY A 56 -15.46 -2.50 -16.26
CA GLY A 56 -15.18 -2.26 -14.83
C GLY A 56 -13.79 -2.67 -14.32
N LEU A 57 -12.89 -3.12 -15.21
CA LEU A 57 -11.54 -3.59 -14.88
C LEU A 57 -10.44 -2.51 -15.04
N SER A 58 -10.75 -1.35 -15.63
CA SER A 58 -9.77 -0.29 -15.95
C SER A 58 -10.15 1.08 -15.41
#